data_AF-A0A4R1WNM1-F1
#
_entry.id   AF-A0A4R1WNM1-F1
#
_cell.length_a   1.000
_cell.length_b   1.000
_cell.length_c   1.000
_cell.angle_alpha   90.00
_cell.angle_beta   90.00
_cell.angle_gamma   90.00
#
_symmetry.space_group_name_H-M   'P 1'
#
loop_
_entity.id
_entity.type
_entity.pdbx_description
1 polymer ?
#
loop_
_entity_poly.entity_id
_entity_poly.type
_entity_poly.pdbx_seq_one_letter_code
_entity_poly.pdbx_strand_id
1 'polypeptide(L)'
;MPPQQDSYDASPSSVRPLLDTFWSSSGWREPPDWPDEQSMRAAVRRGVMFDAPVVLDHGGWVEAARSAAAQISPREVEDAFVSSLTSRRLDLRSALASFLIARALPDHHFTAMRSGRMCAVCGLYSGSAPEDLNVLNFERFKWGGIRRDDITYVAFDLQQFIRAPRREVTPDDRKLGSAVLEILRGLPTETTVAQAPSHLGLLKGNKPERSVLMDILGICGVLDTADHRGYAEGFVRFGDRELPPYRFVDRAYPACWWQASTGINFRAVKNVLPTLS
;
A
#
# COMPACT_ATOMS: atom_id res chain seq x y z
N MET A 1 13.46 -13.41 -5.69
CA MET A 1 14.04 -12.06 -5.85
C MET A 1 15.50 -12.11 -5.39
N PRO A 2 16.39 -11.25 -5.91
CA PRO A 2 17.81 -11.27 -5.55
C PRO A 2 17.99 -11.18 -4.04
N PRO A 3 18.98 -11.90 -3.45
CA PRO A 3 19.26 -11.83 -2.02
C PRO A 3 19.64 -10.39 -1.67
N GLN A 4 18.87 -9.78 -0.77
CA GLN A 4 19.16 -8.44 -0.24
C GLN A 4 19.50 -8.55 1.24
N GLN A 5 20.22 -7.55 1.76
CA GLN A 5 20.61 -7.47 3.17
C GLN A 5 19.41 -7.64 4.12
N ASP A 6 19.66 -8.15 5.34
CA ASP A 6 18.60 -8.43 6.33
C ASP A 6 17.73 -7.21 6.68
N SER A 7 18.22 -5.98 6.50
CA SER A 7 17.49 -4.73 6.72
C SER A 7 17.89 -3.64 5.73
N TYR A 8 17.13 -2.54 5.67
CA TYR A 8 17.43 -1.33 4.88
C TYR A 8 17.52 -0.07 5.74
N ASP A 9 18.23 0.96 5.27
CA ASP A 9 18.35 2.25 5.94
C ASP A 9 17.28 3.24 5.44
N ALA A 10 16.25 3.45 6.26
CA ALA A 10 15.13 4.35 5.99
C ALA A 10 15.44 5.84 6.26
N SER A 11 16.68 6.22 6.59
CA SER A 11 17.04 7.60 6.88
C SER A 11 16.84 8.51 5.65
N PRO A 12 16.46 9.80 5.84
CA PRO A 12 16.25 10.70 4.71
C PRO A 12 17.44 10.83 3.77
N SER A 13 18.68 10.76 4.29
CA SER A 13 19.90 10.78 3.48
C SER A 13 20.05 9.54 2.61
N SER A 14 19.63 8.38 3.11
CA SER A 14 19.76 7.11 2.42
C SER A 14 18.70 6.96 1.33
N VAL A 15 17.47 7.42 1.60
CA VAL A 15 16.33 7.36 0.67
C VAL A 15 16.39 8.48 -0.39
N ARG A 16 17.13 9.57 -0.16
CA ARG A 16 17.18 10.72 -1.08
C ARG A 16 17.50 10.38 -2.55
N PRO A 17 18.53 9.57 -2.87
CA PRO A 17 18.84 9.24 -4.26
C PRO A 17 17.64 8.64 -5.00
N LEU A 18 16.92 7.71 -4.34
CA LEU A 18 15.71 7.10 -4.88
C LEU A 18 14.62 8.15 -5.16
N LEU A 19 14.38 9.08 -4.23
CA LEU A 19 13.36 10.12 -4.42
C LEU A 19 13.73 11.10 -5.53
N ASP A 20 14.99 11.50 -5.59
CA ASP A 20 15.49 12.46 -6.56
C ASP A 20 15.50 11.89 -7.98
N THR A 21 15.63 10.57 -8.14
CA THR A 21 15.55 9.88 -9.44
C THR A 21 14.20 10.06 -10.12
N PHE A 22 13.11 9.96 -9.37
CA PHE A 22 11.77 9.95 -9.95
C PHE A 22 10.99 11.25 -9.75
N TRP A 23 11.40 12.12 -8.82
CA TRP A 23 10.60 13.27 -8.42
C TRP A 23 11.40 14.57 -8.34
N SER A 24 10.73 15.67 -8.68
CA SER A 24 11.20 17.05 -8.54
C SER A 24 10.11 17.92 -7.91
N SER A 25 10.40 19.20 -7.65
CA SER A 25 9.36 20.16 -7.25
C SER A 25 8.28 20.34 -8.32
N SER A 26 8.57 20.04 -9.58
CA SER A 26 7.64 20.14 -10.72
C SER A 26 6.86 18.85 -11.00
N GLY A 27 7.08 17.77 -10.23
CA GLY A 27 6.41 16.49 -10.41
C GLY A 27 7.36 15.36 -10.82
N TRP A 28 6.82 14.34 -11.50
CA TRP A 28 7.57 13.22 -12.05
C TRP A 28 8.68 13.69 -12.99
N ARG A 29 9.82 13.00 -12.94
CA ARG A 29 10.91 13.21 -13.89
C ARG A 29 10.74 12.27 -15.07
N GLU A 30 10.70 12.86 -16.26
CA GLU A 30 10.63 12.13 -17.53
C GLU A 30 11.71 12.69 -18.46
N PRO A 31 12.82 11.94 -18.71
CA PRO A 31 13.15 10.64 -18.11
C PRO A 31 13.57 10.73 -16.63
N PRO A 32 13.62 9.59 -15.90
CA PRO A 32 14.21 9.54 -14.56
C PRO A 32 15.68 10.00 -14.54
N ASP A 33 16.07 10.66 -13.46
CA ASP A 33 17.42 11.21 -13.26
C ASP A 33 18.24 10.26 -12.39
N TRP A 34 18.88 9.27 -13.03
CA TRP A 34 19.59 8.21 -12.32
C TRP A 34 20.83 8.75 -11.60
N PRO A 35 21.11 8.28 -10.36
CA PRO A 35 22.30 8.69 -9.63
C PRO A 35 23.57 8.16 -10.32
N ASP A 36 24.70 8.81 -10.05
CA ASP A 36 26.00 8.31 -10.48
C ASP A 36 26.30 6.91 -9.91
N GLU A 37 27.30 6.21 -10.46
CA GLU A 37 27.64 4.84 -10.09
C GLU A 37 28.00 4.68 -8.59
N GLN A 38 28.64 5.67 -7.97
CA GLN A 38 29.01 5.61 -6.56
C GLN A 38 27.77 5.78 -5.68
N SER A 39 26.91 6.73 -6.01
CA SER A 39 25.64 7.02 -5.35
C SER A 39 24.66 5.85 -5.49
N MET A 40 24.56 5.24 -6.68
CA MET A 40 23.74 4.05 -6.92
C MET A 40 24.23 2.85 -6.08
N ARG A 41 25.54 2.55 -6.10
CA ARG A 41 26.11 1.48 -5.26
C ARG A 41 25.92 1.73 -3.78
N ALA A 42 25.95 2.98 -3.33
CA ALA A 42 25.65 3.32 -1.93
C ALA A 42 24.17 3.08 -1.59
N ALA A 43 23.25 3.47 -2.46
CA ALA A 43 21.81 3.27 -2.27
C ALA A 43 21.41 1.78 -2.29
N VAL A 44 22.00 0.98 -3.20
CA VAL A 44 21.84 -0.49 -3.23
C VAL A 44 22.37 -1.13 -1.94
N ARG A 45 23.58 -0.73 -1.49
CA ARG A 45 24.14 -1.18 -0.21
C ARG A 45 23.34 -0.75 1.03
N ARG A 46 22.47 0.25 0.91
CA ARG A 46 21.54 0.67 1.97
C ARG A 46 20.19 -0.02 1.86
N GLY A 47 19.99 -0.87 0.85
CA GLY A 47 18.75 -1.60 0.64
C GLY A 47 17.57 -0.75 0.15
N VAL A 48 17.82 0.44 -0.41
CA VAL A 48 16.74 1.34 -0.88
C VAL A 48 16.63 1.42 -2.41
N MET A 49 17.65 1.00 -3.15
CA MET A 49 17.63 0.90 -4.61
C MET A 49 18.07 -0.49 -5.08
N PHE A 50 17.79 -0.79 -6.34
CA PHE A 50 17.97 -2.10 -6.98
C PHE A 50 18.76 -1.92 -8.27
N ASP A 51 19.82 -2.69 -8.43
CA ASP A 51 20.75 -2.66 -9.58
C ASP A 51 20.26 -3.46 -10.79
N ALA A 52 19.23 -4.30 -10.62
CA ALA A 52 18.61 -5.05 -11.68
C ALA A 52 17.08 -5.10 -11.52
N PRO A 53 16.33 -5.09 -12.63
CA PRO A 53 14.89 -5.38 -12.59
C PRO A 53 14.65 -6.84 -12.25
N VAL A 54 13.42 -7.15 -11.82
CA VAL A 54 12.99 -8.53 -11.57
C VAL A 54 12.04 -9.00 -12.65
N VAL A 55 12.26 -10.23 -13.11
CA VAL A 55 11.43 -10.91 -14.10
C VAL A 55 10.77 -12.11 -13.42
N LEU A 56 9.48 -12.01 -13.18
CA LEU A 56 8.63 -13.12 -12.75
C LEU A 56 7.41 -13.19 -13.68
N ASP A 57 6.88 -14.39 -13.85
CA ASP A 57 5.58 -14.57 -14.49
C ASP A 57 4.45 -14.35 -13.47
N HIS A 58 3.21 -14.51 -13.94
CA HIS A 58 2.03 -14.42 -13.09
C HIS A 58 2.12 -15.31 -11.85
N GLY A 59 2.48 -16.59 -12.04
CA GLY A 59 2.56 -17.54 -10.94
C GLY A 59 3.64 -17.16 -9.92
N GLY A 60 4.79 -16.68 -10.39
CA GLY A 60 5.88 -16.21 -9.55
C GLY A 60 5.51 -15.02 -8.67
N TRP A 61 4.75 -14.04 -9.19
CA TRP A 61 4.27 -12.92 -8.37
C TRP A 61 3.19 -13.32 -7.36
N VAL A 62 2.27 -14.21 -7.75
CA VAL A 62 1.24 -14.76 -6.83
C VAL A 62 1.91 -15.52 -5.69
N GLU A 63 2.87 -16.40 -6.00
CA GLU A 63 3.60 -17.15 -4.99
C GLU A 63 4.41 -16.20 -4.11
N ALA A 64 5.15 -15.25 -4.69
CA ALA A 64 5.94 -14.27 -3.94
C ALA A 64 5.11 -13.47 -2.93
N ALA A 65 3.89 -13.04 -3.29
CA ALA A 65 2.98 -12.36 -2.38
C ALA A 65 2.53 -13.28 -1.22
N ARG A 66 2.08 -14.50 -1.55
CA ARG A 66 1.58 -15.48 -0.57
C ARG A 66 2.67 -15.93 0.39
N SER A 67 3.87 -16.27 -0.11
CA SER A 67 5.00 -16.68 0.72
C SER A 67 5.51 -15.55 1.62
N ALA A 68 5.45 -14.30 1.17
CA ALA A 68 5.81 -13.15 2.02
C ALA A 68 4.78 -12.94 3.13
N ALA A 69 3.47 -13.00 2.81
CA ALA A 69 2.41 -12.90 3.81
C ALA A 69 2.48 -14.00 4.87
N ALA A 70 2.87 -15.22 4.51
CA ALA A 70 3.02 -16.34 5.44
C ALA A 70 4.12 -16.12 6.51
N GLN A 71 5.05 -15.19 6.29
CA GLN A 71 6.13 -14.85 7.23
C GLN A 71 5.78 -13.70 8.17
N ILE A 72 4.60 -13.10 8.01
CA ILE A 72 4.20 -11.87 8.69
C ILE A 72 3.00 -12.16 9.58
N SER A 73 3.05 -11.72 10.83
CA SER A 73 1.89 -11.76 11.72
C SER A 73 0.97 -10.56 11.50
N PRO A 74 -0.36 -10.70 11.73
CA PRO A 74 -1.29 -9.55 11.70
C PRO A 74 -0.87 -8.43 12.64
N ARG A 75 -0.25 -8.78 13.78
CA ARG A 75 0.18 -7.82 14.78
C ARG A 75 1.30 -6.91 14.27
N GLU A 76 2.28 -7.47 13.55
CA GLU A 76 3.41 -6.70 13.02
C GLU A 76 2.96 -5.62 12.04
N VAL A 77 2.00 -5.94 11.16
CA VAL A 77 1.50 -4.97 10.17
C VAL A 77 0.55 -3.95 10.78
N GLU A 78 -0.23 -4.32 11.80
CA GLU A 78 -0.96 -3.36 12.61
C GLU A 78 0.00 -2.36 13.28
N ASP A 79 1.02 -2.87 13.98
CA ASP A 79 1.98 -2.04 14.70
C ASP A 79 2.74 -1.11 13.74
N ALA A 80 3.12 -1.61 12.57
CA ALA A 80 3.74 -0.83 11.50
C ALA A 80 2.83 0.29 10.96
N PHE A 81 1.55 -0.03 10.70
CA PHE A 81 0.57 0.94 10.26
C PHE A 81 0.36 2.04 11.29
N VAL A 82 0.10 1.67 12.55
CA VAL A 82 -0.18 2.60 13.65
C VAL A 82 1.03 3.48 13.96
N SER A 83 2.22 2.88 14.06
CA SER A 83 3.48 3.63 14.26
C SER A 83 3.81 4.60 13.11
N SER A 84 3.38 4.29 11.88
CA SER A 84 3.60 5.18 10.72
C SER A 84 2.85 6.51 10.81
N LEU A 85 1.79 6.59 11.62
CA LEU A 85 0.91 7.76 11.69
C LEU A 85 1.61 8.98 12.30
N THR A 86 2.36 8.79 13.39
CA THR A 86 3.11 9.90 14.04
C THR A 86 4.50 10.06 13.45
N SER A 87 5.17 8.95 13.12
CA SER A 87 6.57 8.92 12.70
C SER A 87 6.76 9.37 11.25
N ARG A 88 5.69 9.30 10.45
CA ARG A 88 5.71 9.50 8.99
C ARG A 88 6.66 8.52 8.28
N ARG A 89 6.89 7.33 8.85
CA ARG A 89 7.51 6.19 8.15
C ARG A 89 6.53 5.61 7.12
N LEU A 90 6.38 6.31 5.99
CA LEU A 90 5.43 5.96 4.92
C LEU A 90 5.69 4.56 4.35
N ASP A 91 6.95 4.13 4.35
CA ASP A 91 7.38 2.80 3.94
C ASP A 91 6.77 1.65 4.77
N LEU A 92 6.32 1.95 6.00
CA LEU A 92 5.64 0.96 6.85
C LEU A 92 4.12 0.93 6.65
N ARG A 93 3.56 1.92 5.94
CA ARG A 93 2.12 2.19 5.98
C ARG A 93 1.29 1.24 5.13
N SER A 94 1.74 0.92 3.91
CA SER A 94 1.00 0.05 2.97
C SER A 94 1.01 -1.42 3.36
N ALA A 95 1.97 -1.86 4.18
CA ALA A 95 2.16 -3.26 4.53
C ALA A 95 0.89 -3.92 5.11
N LEU A 96 0.06 -3.17 5.85
CA LEU A 96 -1.23 -3.66 6.34
C LEU A 96 -2.20 -4.02 5.21
N ALA A 97 -2.37 -3.14 4.23
CA ALA A 97 -3.23 -3.40 3.08
C ALA A 97 -2.68 -4.56 2.22
N SER A 98 -1.37 -4.51 1.92
CA SER A 98 -0.68 -5.54 1.15
C SER A 98 -0.82 -6.92 1.81
N PHE A 99 -0.71 -6.98 3.14
CA PHE A 99 -0.82 -8.22 3.92
C PHE A 99 -2.23 -8.80 3.83
N LEU A 100 -3.27 -7.98 3.98
CA LEU A 100 -4.65 -8.46 3.86
C LEU A 100 -4.96 -9.00 2.46
N ILE A 101 -4.49 -8.32 1.42
CA ILE A 101 -4.65 -8.77 0.03
C ILE A 101 -3.93 -10.09 -0.18
N ALA A 102 -2.64 -10.17 0.16
CA ALA A 102 -1.82 -11.36 -0.06
C ALA A 102 -2.28 -12.57 0.77
N ARG A 103 -2.73 -12.35 2.00
CA ARG A 103 -3.27 -13.41 2.86
C ARG A 103 -4.59 -13.97 2.32
N ALA A 104 -5.41 -13.12 1.72
CA ALA A 104 -6.67 -13.54 1.11
C ALA A 104 -6.47 -14.14 -0.29
N LEU A 105 -5.38 -13.79 -0.98
CA LEU A 105 -5.08 -14.20 -2.36
C LEU A 105 -5.11 -15.72 -2.50
N PRO A 106 -6.05 -16.29 -3.29
CA PRO A 106 -6.07 -17.72 -3.53
C PRO A 106 -4.87 -18.12 -4.38
N ASP A 107 -4.41 -19.36 -4.16
CA ASP A 107 -3.61 -20.02 -5.18
C ASP A 107 -4.45 -20.16 -6.46
N HIS A 108 -3.92 -19.71 -7.59
CA HIS A 108 -4.62 -19.74 -8.86
C HIS A 108 -3.67 -19.65 -10.05
N HIS A 109 -4.06 -20.29 -11.14
CA HIS A 109 -3.43 -20.11 -12.44
C HIS A 109 -3.94 -18.85 -13.14
N PHE A 110 -3.13 -18.33 -14.07
CA PHE A 110 -3.53 -17.23 -14.92
C PHE A 110 -4.83 -17.59 -15.66
N THR A 111 -5.86 -16.77 -15.46
CA THR A 111 -7.15 -16.92 -16.12
C THR A 111 -7.41 -15.68 -16.95
N ALA A 112 -7.30 -15.75 -18.27
CA ALA A 112 -7.43 -14.57 -19.12
C ALA A 112 -8.85 -13.96 -19.03
N MET A 113 -8.92 -12.63 -18.88
CA MET A 113 -10.13 -11.87 -19.22
C MET A 113 -10.41 -11.92 -20.73
N ARG A 114 -11.59 -11.45 -21.17
CA ARG A 114 -11.94 -11.34 -22.60
C ARG A 114 -10.90 -10.57 -23.44
N SER A 115 -10.20 -9.60 -22.85
CA SER A 115 -9.13 -8.84 -23.52
C SER A 115 -7.83 -9.63 -23.71
N GLY A 116 -7.68 -10.79 -23.06
CA GLY A 116 -6.52 -11.69 -23.16
C GLY A 116 -5.30 -11.28 -22.32
N ARG A 117 -5.23 -10.04 -21.82
CA ARG A 117 -4.00 -9.47 -21.24
C ARG A 117 -3.91 -9.48 -19.72
N MET A 118 -5.03 -9.57 -19.01
CA MET A 118 -5.09 -9.50 -17.54
C MET A 118 -5.75 -10.74 -16.96
N CYS A 119 -5.34 -11.12 -15.76
CA CYS A 119 -5.93 -12.21 -15.02
C CYS A 119 -7.29 -11.79 -14.44
N ALA A 120 -8.34 -12.55 -14.74
CA ALA A 120 -9.70 -12.34 -14.23
C ALA A 120 -9.80 -12.49 -12.69
N VAL A 121 -8.86 -13.22 -12.08
CA VAL A 121 -8.81 -13.41 -10.63
C VAL A 121 -8.13 -12.22 -9.97
N CYS A 122 -6.88 -11.91 -10.31
CA CYS A 122 -6.08 -10.96 -9.53
C CYS A 122 -5.74 -9.64 -10.26
N GLY A 123 -6.06 -9.51 -11.54
CA GLY A 123 -5.80 -8.31 -12.34
C GLY A 123 -4.38 -8.20 -12.92
N LEU A 124 -3.47 -9.10 -12.51
CA LEU A 124 -2.09 -9.10 -12.99
C LEU A 124 -2.02 -9.37 -14.50
N TYR A 125 -1.13 -8.65 -15.18
CA TYR A 125 -0.93 -8.82 -16.63
C TYR A 125 -0.26 -10.15 -16.97
N SER A 126 -0.59 -10.69 -18.15
CA SER A 126 0.09 -11.85 -18.73
C SER A 126 1.51 -11.49 -19.14
N GLY A 127 2.46 -12.40 -18.90
CA GLY A 127 3.85 -12.28 -19.33
C GLY A 127 4.83 -12.11 -18.18
N SER A 128 6.06 -11.77 -18.55
CA SER A 128 7.21 -11.63 -17.63
C SER A 128 8.03 -10.41 -18.02
N ALA A 129 7.39 -9.24 -18.08
CA ALA A 129 8.11 -8.00 -18.34
C ALA A 129 9.05 -7.70 -17.16
N PRO A 130 10.24 -7.11 -17.41
CA PRO A 130 11.11 -6.66 -16.33
C PRO A 130 10.41 -5.59 -15.49
N GLU A 131 10.29 -5.83 -14.19
CA GLU A 131 9.73 -4.89 -13.22
C GLU A 131 10.85 -4.04 -12.60
N ASP A 132 10.71 -2.71 -12.68
CA ASP A 132 11.62 -1.77 -12.03
C ASP A 132 11.24 -1.60 -10.55
N LEU A 133 11.93 -2.33 -9.68
CA LEU A 133 11.71 -2.26 -8.24
C LEU A 133 11.99 -0.87 -7.65
N ASN A 134 12.80 -0.04 -8.33
CA ASN A 134 13.07 1.31 -7.87
C ASN A 134 11.80 2.17 -7.94
N VAL A 135 10.96 2.04 -8.98
CA VAL A 135 9.70 2.81 -9.04
C VAL A 135 8.73 2.38 -7.94
N LEU A 136 8.65 1.07 -7.66
CA LEU A 136 7.81 0.54 -6.59
C LEU A 136 8.27 1.05 -5.21
N ASN A 137 9.58 1.02 -4.96
CA ASN A 137 10.13 1.51 -3.69
C ASN A 137 10.01 3.02 -3.55
N PHE A 138 10.17 3.75 -4.65
CA PHE A 138 9.97 5.19 -4.69
C PHE A 138 8.54 5.54 -4.23
N GLU A 139 7.54 4.93 -4.84
CA GLU A 139 6.13 5.17 -4.49
C GLU A 139 5.81 4.78 -3.03
N ARG A 140 6.42 3.67 -2.56
CA ARG A 140 6.35 3.21 -1.17
C ARG A 140 6.89 4.26 -0.19
N PHE A 141 8.09 4.79 -0.42
CA PHE A 141 8.68 5.83 0.44
C PHE A 141 8.03 7.21 0.26
N LYS A 142 7.57 7.56 -0.94
CA LYS A 142 7.08 8.89 -1.28
C LYS A 142 5.66 9.15 -0.75
N TRP A 143 4.77 8.18 -0.90
CA TRP A 143 3.34 8.34 -0.61
C TRP A 143 2.77 7.28 0.33
N GLY A 144 3.55 6.24 0.66
CA GLY A 144 3.11 5.13 1.48
C GLY A 144 2.46 4.00 0.70
N GLY A 145 2.77 3.88 -0.60
CA GLY A 145 2.26 2.84 -1.49
C GLY A 145 0.98 3.21 -2.23
N ILE A 146 1.07 3.38 -3.55
CA ILE A 146 -0.06 3.84 -4.39
C ILE A 146 -0.67 2.74 -5.26
N ARG A 147 0.02 1.60 -5.43
CA ARG A 147 -0.39 0.45 -6.27
C ARG A 147 -1.13 -0.58 -5.43
N ARG A 148 -2.30 -0.19 -4.92
CA ARG A 148 -2.88 -0.78 -3.71
C ARG A 148 -3.21 -2.27 -3.85
N ASP A 149 -3.78 -2.69 -4.97
CA ASP A 149 -4.23 -4.06 -5.26
C ASP A 149 -3.48 -4.72 -6.43
N ASP A 150 -2.33 -4.13 -6.81
CA ASP A 150 -1.37 -4.68 -7.76
C ASP A 150 -0.56 -5.80 -7.08
N ILE A 151 -0.65 -7.03 -7.58
CA ILE A 151 0.00 -8.19 -6.95
C ILE A 151 1.53 -8.09 -6.98
N THR A 152 2.12 -7.45 -7.99
CA THR A 152 3.56 -7.21 -8.07
C THR A 152 3.99 -6.25 -6.95
N TYR A 153 3.27 -5.15 -6.76
CA TYR A 153 3.54 -4.23 -5.65
C TYR A 153 3.29 -4.89 -4.29
N VAL A 154 2.21 -5.65 -4.13
CA VAL A 154 1.88 -6.35 -2.88
C VAL A 154 3.01 -7.32 -2.49
N ALA A 155 3.51 -8.12 -3.45
CA ALA A 155 4.65 -9.00 -3.21
C ALA A 155 5.89 -8.21 -2.81
N PHE A 156 6.21 -7.15 -3.55
CA PHE A 156 7.35 -6.29 -3.27
C PHE A 156 7.28 -5.65 -1.88
N ASP A 157 6.16 -5.02 -1.54
CA ASP A 157 5.96 -4.28 -0.31
C ASP A 157 6.08 -5.18 0.92
N LEU A 158 5.50 -6.38 0.88
CA LEU A 158 5.63 -7.35 1.97
C LEU A 158 7.06 -7.88 2.14
N GLN A 159 7.78 -8.11 1.04
CA GLN A 159 9.18 -8.51 1.12
C GLN A 159 10.08 -7.40 1.67
N GLN A 160 9.80 -6.14 1.33
CA GLN A 160 10.49 -5.02 1.97
C GLN A 160 10.08 -4.89 3.43
N PHE A 161 8.82 -5.12 3.77
CA PHE A 161 8.32 -5.05 5.14
C PHE A 161 9.00 -6.06 6.07
N ILE A 162 9.22 -7.31 5.62
CA ILE A 162 9.95 -8.34 6.39
C ILE A 162 11.32 -7.83 6.86
N ARG A 163 11.97 -7.00 6.03
CA ARG A 163 13.30 -6.44 6.25
C ARG A 163 13.25 -5.03 6.85
N ALA A 164 12.07 -4.49 7.13
CA ALA A 164 11.95 -3.11 7.56
C ALA A 164 12.51 -2.91 8.98
N PRO A 165 13.29 -1.83 9.21
CA PRO A 165 13.66 -1.43 10.56
C PRO A 165 12.39 -1.23 11.39
N ARG A 166 12.23 -2.09 12.41
CA ARG A 166 11.07 -2.12 13.28
C ARG A 166 11.04 -0.85 14.14
N ARG A 167 9.84 -0.41 14.46
CA ARG A 167 9.57 0.70 15.38
C ARG A 167 8.49 0.26 16.35
N GLU A 168 8.73 0.45 17.63
CA GLU A 168 7.71 0.17 18.65
C GLU A 168 6.53 1.16 18.56
N VAL A 169 5.34 0.68 18.89
CA VAL A 169 4.14 1.51 18.93
C VAL A 169 4.04 2.22 20.28
N THR A 170 3.95 3.54 20.23
CA THR A 170 3.80 4.40 21.39
C THR A 170 2.33 4.63 21.72
N PRO A 171 2.01 5.10 22.95
CA PRO A 171 0.65 5.55 23.27
C PRO A 171 0.13 6.67 22.37
N ASP A 172 0.99 7.58 21.92
CA ASP A 172 0.62 8.67 21.02
C ASP A 172 0.23 8.16 19.63
N ASP A 173 0.85 7.08 19.16
CA ASP A 173 0.49 6.45 17.89
C ASP A 173 -0.95 5.91 17.93
N ARG A 174 -1.30 5.20 19.01
CA ARG A 174 -2.66 4.68 19.24
C ARG A 174 -3.67 5.82 19.38
N LYS A 175 -3.33 6.85 20.17
CA LYS A 175 -4.18 8.04 20.34
C LYS A 175 -4.46 8.73 19.01
N LEU A 176 -3.44 8.88 18.16
CA LEU A 176 -3.59 9.47 16.83
C LEU A 176 -4.45 8.57 15.91
N GLY A 177 -4.23 7.26 15.94
CA GLY A 177 -5.05 6.29 15.19
C GLY A 177 -6.53 6.34 15.57
N SER A 178 -6.85 6.28 16.86
CA SER A 178 -8.24 6.40 17.34
C SER A 178 -8.85 7.77 17.00
N ALA A 179 -8.07 8.86 17.11
CA ALA A 179 -8.54 10.19 16.72
C ALA A 179 -8.88 10.29 15.21
N VAL A 180 -8.12 9.61 14.35
CA VAL A 180 -8.45 9.52 12.92
C VAL A 180 -9.79 8.82 12.71
N LEU A 181 -10.01 7.67 13.36
CA LEU A 181 -11.28 6.93 13.26
C LEU A 181 -12.46 7.77 13.76
N GLU A 182 -12.29 8.49 14.88
CA GLU A 182 -13.32 9.38 15.42
C GLU A 182 -13.65 10.55 14.49
N ILE A 183 -12.63 11.15 13.86
CA ILE A 183 -12.86 12.20 12.86
C ILE A 183 -13.67 11.64 11.69
N LEU A 184 -13.29 10.49 11.14
CA LEU A 184 -14.00 9.86 10.03
C LEU A 184 -15.46 9.55 10.38
N ARG A 185 -15.71 9.09 11.60
CA ARG A 185 -17.06 8.82 12.13
C ARG A 185 -17.91 10.09 12.27
N GLY A 186 -17.29 11.23 12.57
CA GLY A 186 -17.94 12.51 12.78
C GLY A 186 -18.01 13.42 11.55
N LEU A 187 -17.65 12.93 10.36
CA LEU A 187 -17.71 13.73 9.13
C LEU A 187 -19.16 14.06 8.71
N PRO A 188 -19.41 15.21 8.05
CA PRO A 188 -20.69 15.49 7.40
C PRO A 188 -21.07 14.36 6.44
N THR A 189 -22.34 13.95 6.43
CA THR A 189 -22.83 12.74 5.72
C THR A 189 -22.46 12.68 4.24
N GLU A 190 -22.44 13.82 3.56
CA GLU A 190 -22.12 13.94 2.12
C GLU A 190 -20.61 13.89 1.82
N THR A 191 -19.76 13.77 2.85
CA THR A 191 -18.31 13.76 2.66
C THR A 191 -17.89 12.48 1.96
N THR A 192 -17.37 12.60 0.75
CA THR A 192 -16.82 11.50 -0.03
C THR A 192 -15.44 11.10 0.47
N VAL A 193 -15.00 9.88 0.12
CA VAL A 193 -13.62 9.42 0.39
C VAL A 193 -12.53 10.36 -0.16
N ALA A 194 -12.80 11.10 -1.24
CA ALA A 194 -11.85 12.03 -1.85
C ALA A 194 -11.73 13.36 -1.08
N GLN A 195 -12.77 13.72 -0.33
CA GLN A 195 -12.83 14.90 0.52
C GLN A 195 -12.30 14.63 1.93
N ALA A 196 -12.55 13.44 2.49
CA ALA A 196 -12.12 13.08 3.85
C ALA A 196 -10.65 13.44 4.21
N PRO A 197 -9.64 13.29 3.32
CA PRO A 197 -8.26 13.69 3.62
C PRO A 197 -8.04 15.14 4.06
N SER A 198 -8.91 16.09 3.68
CA SER A 198 -8.80 17.49 4.14
C SER A 198 -9.16 17.67 5.60
N HIS A 199 -9.93 16.75 6.18
CA HIS A 199 -10.32 16.77 7.59
C HIS A 199 -9.28 16.11 8.51
N LEU A 200 -8.33 15.36 7.94
CA LEU A 200 -7.27 14.67 8.69
C LEU A 200 -6.04 15.57 8.91
N GLY A 201 -6.27 16.84 9.26
CA GLY A 201 -5.22 17.84 9.49
C GLY A 201 -4.22 17.47 10.60
N LEU A 202 -4.64 16.65 11.56
CA LEU A 202 -3.79 16.14 12.64
C LEU A 202 -2.67 15.21 12.15
N LEU A 203 -2.82 14.58 10.98
CA LEU A 203 -1.78 13.75 10.38
C LEU A 203 -0.74 14.63 9.69
N LYS A 204 0.52 14.50 10.09
CA LYS A 204 1.64 15.10 9.35
C LYS A 204 1.69 14.53 7.94
N GLY A 205 1.83 15.40 6.95
CA GLY A 205 1.89 15.01 5.54
C GLY A 205 1.01 15.88 4.65
N ASN A 206 1.02 15.57 3.36
CA ASN A 206 0.23 16.25 2.34
C ASN A 206 -1.07 15.49 2.02
N LYS A 207 -1.93 16.08 1.18
CA LYS A 207 -3.19 15.46 0.74
C LYS A 207 -2.97 14.09 0.07
N PRO A 208 -2.01 13.87 -0.84
CA PRO A 208 -1.71 12.55 -1.40
C PRO A 208 -1.40 11.48 -0.34
N GLU A 209 -0.55 11.78 0.64
CA GLU A 209 -0.18 10.85 1.73
C GLU A 209 -1.41 10.47 2.58
N ARG A 210 -2.26 11.45 2.91
CA ARG A 210 -3.53 11.20 3.63
C ARG A 210 -4.55 10.50 2.77
N SER A 211 -4.49 10.72 1.46
CA SER A 211 -5.33 10.01 0.52
C SER A 211 -4.99 8.53 0.57
N VAL A 212 -3.71 8.14 0.43
CA VAL A 212 -3.28 6.72 0.51
C VAL A 212 -3.81 6.03 1.78
N LEU A 213 -3.80 6.71 2.92
CA LEU A 213 -4.39 6.19 4.16
C LEU A 213 -5.86 5.76 3.99
N MET A 214 -6.68 6.56 3.30
CA MET A 214 -8.09 6.20 3.04
C MET A 214 -8.22 4.92 2.22
N ASP A 215 -7.33 4.69 1.25
CA ASP A 215 -7.38 3.46 0.44
C ASP A 215 -6.96 2.25 1.27
N ILE A 216 -5.97 2.41 2.14
CA ILE A 216 -5.58 1.35 3.09
C ILE A 216 -6.74 1.00 4.00
N LEU A 217 -7.43 2.00 4.56
CA LEU A 217 -8.61 1.77 5.41
C LEU A 217 -9.77 1.13 4.63
N GLY A 218 -9.94 1.47 3.34
CA GLY A 218 -10.86 0.76 2.46
C GLY A 218 -10.51 -0.71 2.29
N ILE A 219 -9.25 -1.03 1.97
CA ILE A 219 -8.78 -2.41 1.86
C ILE A 219 -8.92 -3.18 3.19
N CYS A 220 -8.72 -2.51 4.32
CA CYS A 220 -8.95 -3.08 5.65
C CYS A 220 -10.42 -3.38 5.94
N GLY A 221 -11.35 -2.93 5.09
CA GLY A 221 -12.79 -3.02 5.33
C GLY A 221 -13.29 -2.01 6.37
N VAL A 222 -12.47 -1.06 6.83
CA VAL A 222 -12.91 -0.01 7.77
C VAL A 222 -13.86 0.97 7.07
N LEU A 223 -13.62 1.19 5.78
CA LEU A 223 -14.41 2.06 4.89
C LEU A 223 -15.09 1.24 3.79
N ASP A 224 -15.56 0.04 4.12
CA ASP A 224 -16.38 -0.73 3.18
C ASP A 224 -17.84 -0.26 3.18
N THR A 225 -18.58 -0.72 2.17
CA THR A 225 -20.03 -0.63 2.10
C THR A 225 -20.62 -2.03 2.18
N ALA A 226 -21.95 -2.15 2.31
CA ALA A 226 -22.62 -3.46 2.32
C ALA A 226 -22.30 -4.31 1.08
N ASP A 227 -22.19 -3.64 -0.08
CA ASP A 227 -22.01 -4.26 -1.40
C ASP A 227 -20.55 -4.27 -1.87
N HIS A 228 -19.71 -3.36 -1.36
CA HIS A 228 -18.32 -3.21 -1.78
C HIS A 228 -17.38 -3.35 -0.59
N ARG A 229 -16.89 -4.59 -0.39
CA ARG A 229 -16.08 -4.98 0.76
C ARG A 229 -14.58 -4.85 0.52
N GLY A 230 -13.85 -4.63 1.61
CA GLY A 230 -12.40 -4.79 1.65
C GLY A 230 -11.94 -6.25 1.61
N TYR A 231 -10.65 -6.46 1.86
CA TYR A 231 -9.99 -7.77 1.75
C TYR A 231 -9.87 -8.50 3.09
N ALA A 232 -10.34 -7.90 4.19
CA ALA A 232 -10.20 -8.46 5.52
C ALA A 232 -10.93 -9.82 5.69
N GLU A 233 -12.04 -10.02 4.98
CA GLU A 233 -12.90 -11.21 5.09
C GLU A 233 -12.72 -12.20 3.93
N GLY A 234 -12.02 -11.81 2.87
CA GLY A 234 -11.83 -12.63 1.68
C GLY A 234 -11.29 -11.83 0.50
N PHE A 235 -10.81 -12.54 -0.52
CA PHE A 235 -10.24 -11.90 -1.69
C PHE A 235 -11.33 -11.46 -2.66
N VAL A 236 -11.29 -10.18 -3.05
CA VAL A 236 -12.16 -9.65 -4.08
C VAL A 236 -11.49 -9.83 -5.44
N ARG A 237 -12.09 -10.66 -6.30
CA ARG A 237 -11.54 -10.92 -7.63
C ARG A 237 -11.58 -9.66 -8.46
N PHE A 238 -10.64 -9.53 -9.39
CA PHE A 238 -10.51 -8.37 -10.26
C PHE A 238 -11.80 -8.08 -11.05
N GLY A 239 -12.47 -9.11 -11.55
CA GLY A 239 -13.76 -8.97 -12.23
C GLY A 239 -14.91 -8.42 -11.35
N ASP A 240 -14.78 -8.55 -10.02
CA ASP A 240 -15.81 -8.15 -9.04
C ASP A 240 -15.49 -6.77 -8.44
N ARG A 241 -14.37 -6.13 -8.79
CA ARG A 241 -13.95 -4.80 -8.32
C ARG A 241 -14.66 -3.71 -9.13
N GLU A 242 -15.99 -3.68 -9.05
CA GLU A 242 -16.80 -2.70 -9.77
C GLU A 242 -16.44 -1.28 -9.32
N LEU A 243 -16.26 -0.39 -10.29
CA LEU A 243 -16.01 1.03 -10.03
C LEU A 243 -17.30 1.84 -10.19
N PRO A 244 -17.46 2.95 -9.45
CA PRO A 244 -18.59 3.84 -9.65
C PRO A 244 -18.72 4.29 -11.11
N PRO A 245 -19.95 4.46 -11.63
CA PRO A 245 -20.21 4.84 -13.02
C PRO A 245 -19.95 6.35 -13.27
N TYR A 246 -18.81 6.86 -12.80
CA TYR A 246 -18.37 8.23 -12.96
C TYR A 246 -17.30 8.33 -14.04
N ARG A 247 -17.21 9.49 -14.68
CA ARG A 247 -16.17 9.77 -15.69
C ARG A 247 -14.76 9.65 -15.12
N PHE A 248 -14.59 10.03 -13.84
CA PHE A 248 -13.35 9.93 -13.11
C PHE A 248 -13.65 9.37 -11.73
N VAL A 249 -12.88 8.36 -11.33
CA VAL A 249 -12.95 7.75 -10.00
C VAL A 249 -11.64 8.09 -9.31
N ASP A 250 -11.71 8.96 -8.30
CA ASP A 250 -10.51 9.52 -7.66
C ASP A 250 -9.73 8.49 -6.84
N ARG A 251 -10.41 7.44 -6.36
CA ARG A 251 -9.88 6.44 -5.45
C ARG A 251 -10.03 5.03 -6.00
N ALA A 252 -9.23 4.09 -5.50
CA ALA A 252 -9.36 2.70 -5.91
C ALA A 252 -10.52 1.99 -5.20
N TYR A 253 -10.96 0.86 -5.76
CA TYR A 253 -11.80 -0.08 -5.02
C TYR A 253 -11.08 -0.56 -3.74
N PRO A 254 -11.78 -0.75 -2.61
CA PRO A 254 -13.21 -0.48 -2.39
C PRO A 254 -13.48 0.97 -1.95
N ALA A 255 -12.45 1.72 -1.56
CA ALA A 255 -12.59 3.01 -0.89
C ALA A 255 -13.39 4.04 -1.70
N CYS A 256 -13.35 3.97 -3.04
CA CYS A 256 -14.15 4.81 -3.94
C CYS A 256 -15.67 4.77 -3.72
N TRP A 257 -16.20 3.72 -3.11
CA TRP A 257 -17.62 3.59 -2.79
C TRP A 257 -18.01 4.23 -1.46
N TRP A 258 -17.02 4.55 -0.62
CA TRP A 258 -17.29 5.06 0.72
C TRP A 258 -17.71 6.53 0.71
N GLN A 259 -18.73 6.81 1.51
CA GLN A 259 -19.15 8.15 1.94
C GLN A 259 -19.38 8.15 3.45
N ALA A 260 -19.24 9.30 4.08
CA ALA A 260 -19.41 9.44 5.53
C ALA A 260 -20.77 8.96 6.05
N SER A 261 -21.83 9.06 5.24
CA SER A 261 -23.17 8.50 5.54
C SER A 261 -23.16 6.98 5.76
N THR A 262 -22.19 6.25 5.19
CA THR A 262 -22.00 4.80 5.42
C THR A 262 -21.44 4.53 6.81
N GLY A 263 -20.76 5.49 7.42
CA GLY A 263 -20.04 5.34 8.68
C GLY A 263 -18.76 4.51 8.54
N ILE A 264 -18.21 4.08 9.68
CA ILE A 264 -17.04 3.19 9.72
C ILE A 264 -17.46 1.81 10.20
N ASN A 265 -16.87 0.77 9.63
CA ASN A 265 -17.14 -0.61 10.03
C ASN A 265 -16.32 -0.98 11.29
N PHE A 266 -16.94 -0.84 12.46
CA PHE A 266 -16.27 -1.09 13.74
C PHE A 266 -15.89 -2.57 13.95
N ARG A 267 -16.55 -3.50 13.27
CA ARG A 267 -16.14 -4.91 13.28
C ARG A 267 -14.79 -5.08 12.59
N ALA A 268 -14.59 -4.43 11.44
CA ALA A 268 -13.30 -4.43 10.75
C ALA A 268 -12.20 -3.77 11.62
N VAL A 269 -12.51 -2.66 12.31
CA VAL A 269 -11.58 -2.04 13.25
C VAL A 269 -11.15 -3.03 14.34
N LYS A 270 -12.08 -3.71 15.01
CA LYS A 270 -11.74 -4.71 16.05
C LYS A 270 -10.91 -5.89 15.51
N ASN A 271 -11.14 -6.29 14.27
CA ASN A 271 -10.48 -7.47 13.69
C ASN A 271 -9.10 -7.18 13.11
N VAL A 272 -8.92 -5.99 12.52
CA VAL A 272 -7.71 -5.61 11.77
C VAL A 272 -6.83 -4.62 12.55
N LEU A 273 -7.45 -3.75 13.35
CA LEU A 273 -6.82 -2.70 14.13
C LEU A 273 -7.27 -2.76 15.61
N PRO A 274 -7.20 -3.93 16.28
CA PRO A 274 -7.70 -4.10 17.66
C PRO A 274 -7.10 -3.13 18.68
N THR A 275 -5.93 -2.54 18.42
CA THR A 275 -5.32 -1.53 19.30
C THR A 275 -5.97 -0.17 19.24
N LEU A 276 -6.81 0.08 18.22
CA LEU A 276 -7.51 1.34 18.02
C LEU A 276 -8.99 1.26 18.40
N SER A 277 -9.50 0.05 18.72
CA SER A 277 -10.90 -0.22 19.06
C SER A 277 -11.23 -0.07 20.54
#